data_AF-A0A259M7L8-F1
#
_entry.id   AF-A0A259M7L8-F1
#
_cell.length_a   1.000
_cell.length_b   1.000
_cell.length_c   1.000
_cell.angle_alpha   90.00
_cell.angle_beta   90.00
_cell.angle_gamma   90.00
#
_symmetry.space_group_name_H-M   'P 1'
#
loop_
_entity.id
_entity.type
_entity.pdbx_description
1 polymer ?
#
loop_
_entity_poly.entity_id
_entity_poly.type
_entity_poly.pdbx_seq_one_letter_code
_entity_poly.pdbx_strand_id
1 'polypeptide(L)'
;MDEAMRRFAALRPHLEEGVSLTTAARAADVPIRTAQRWLSRYRLEGLDGLKVRARSDRGTRKLPGPLITLIEGLALRKPRLSCAAIYRRAETVAKSRDWSVPSYGTVHSIVQALDPAMVTLAQDGACAYRDRFELIHRHRASAPNALWQADHTMLDILIIDANGKSVRPWLTAIMDDYSRAIAGYLVFLGAPSALQTSLALRQAIWRKLNPDWPICGIPETLYVDHGSDFTSEHLEQAAAALRFQLIHSAVARPQGRGKIERFFGTLNTELLPELSGNVVNGKPATSPKLSLADLDAVIGAWITETYNSRTHRETGLPPLTSWCADGWLPQMPNSIDDLDLLLVMVAKPRLVRRDGVHFQGLRFMSTILAPYVGESVTIRYDPRDLGEIRVFHKNRFLCRAISPKHAHETITLKDIQTARAAQRRALRQQVNERVGVVAEYFPEGTARRTTETAPRPQRKSKLRTYQSDD
;
A
#
# COMPACT_ATOMS: atom_id res chain seq x y z
N MET A 1 18.50 -37.20 -18.09
CA MET A 1 19.68 -38.08 -17.88
C MET A 1 19.26 -39.54 -17.81
N ASP A 2 18.16 -39.85 -17.11
CA ASP A 2 17.69 -41.21 -16.82
C ASP A 2 17.62 -42.17 -18.01
N GLU A 3 17.16 -41.69 -19.17
CA GLU A 3 17.03 -42.53 -20.37
C GLU A 3 18.39 -42.93 -20.97
N ALA A 4 19.37 -42.02 -20.97
CA ALA A 4 20.71 -42.32 -21.48
C ALA A 4 21.44 -43.30 -20.56
N MET A 5 21.24 -43.16 -19.25
CA MET A 5 21.82 -44.06 -18.26
C MET A 5 21.17 -45.45 -18.31
N ARG A 6 19.86 -45.55 -18.55
CA ARG A 6 19.19 -46.84 -18.77
C ARG A 6 19.75 -47.58 -19.98
N ARG A 7 20.01 -46.87 -21.09
CA ARG A 7 20.62 -47.43 -22.29
C ARG A 7 22.06 -47.84 -22.07
N PHE A 8 22.80 -47.07 -21.28
CA PHE A 8 24.16 -47.42 -20.89
C PHE A 8 24.17 -48.69 -20.01
N ALA A 9 23.24 -48.80 -19.05
CA ALA A 9 23.11 -49.99 -18.21
C ALA A 9 22.85 -51.27 -19.05
N ALA A 10 22.09 -51.17 -20.14
CA ALA A 10 21.89 -52.29 -21.07
C ALA A 10 23.15 -52.68 -21.86
N LEU A 11 24.12 -51.77 -22.02
CA LEU A 11 25.39 -52.03 -22.72
C LEU A 11 26.54 -52.37 -21.77
N ARG A 12 26.44 -52.01 -20.49
CA ARG A 12 27.51 -52.15 -19.49
C ARG A 12 28.10 -53.57 -19.40
N PRO A 13 27.30 -54.66 -19.37
CA PRO A 13 27.86 -56.01 -19.31
C PRO A 13 28.73 -56.35 -20.53
N HIS A 14 28.41 -55.78 -21.70
CA HIS A 14 29.22 -55.96 -22.91
C HIS A 14 30.50 -55.11 -22.90
N LEU A 15 30.45 -53.92 -22.30
CA LEU A 15 31.56 -52.96 -22.31
C LEU A 15 32.58 -53.21 -21.21
N GLU A 16 32.15 -53.68 -20.03
CA GLU A 16 32.99 -53.77 -18.83
C GLU A 16 33.23 -55.22 -18.39
N GLU A 17 32.27 -56.12 -18.64
CA GLU A 17 32.26 -57.48 -18.08
C GLU A 17 32.58 -58.57 -19.13
N GLY A 18 32.91 -58.18 -20.38
CA GLY A 18 33.30 -59.10 -21.46
C GLY A 18 32.15 -59.97 -22.01
N VAL A 19 30.90 -59.69 -21.64
CA VAL A 19 29.73 -60.45 -22.09
C VAL A 19 29.44 -60.16 -23.57
N SER A 20 28.95 -61.14 -24.33
CA SER A 20 28.56 -60.91 -25.72
C SER A 20 27.41 -59.87 -25.81
N LEU A 21 27.43 -58.99 -26.81
CA LEU A 21 26.37 -57.97 -26.99
C LEU A 21 24.99 -58.62 -27.13
N THR A 22 24.92 -59.80 -27.72
CA THR A 22 23.68 -60.58 -27.87
C THR A 22 23.10 -61.00 -26.52
N THR A 23 23.96 -61.45 -25.60
CA THR A 23 23.57 -61.86 -24.26
C THR A 23 23.14 -60.64 -23.42
N ALA A 24 23.91 -59.55 -23.48
CA ALA A 24 23.59 -58.30 -22.78
C ALA A 24 22.27 -57.69 -23.27
N ALA A 25 22.05 -57.67 -24.59
CA ALA A 25 20.82 -57.16 -25.20
C ALA A 25 19.59 -58.00 -24.81
N ARG A 26 19.72 -59.33 -24.79
CA ARG A 26 18.65 -60.25 -24.35
C ARG A 26 18.33 -60.07 -22.87
N ALA A 27 19.34 -59.93 -22.01
CA ALA A 27 19.15 -59.70 -20.57
C ALA A 27 18.45 -58.37 -20.25
N ALA A 28 18.67 -57.35 -21.09
CA ALA A 28 18.03 -56.04 -20.97
C ALA A 28 16.69 -55.91 -21.72
N ASP A 29 16.18 -56.99 -22.32
CA ASP A 29 14.99 -57.02 -23.20
C ASP A 29 15.04 -55.99 -24.34
N VAL A 30 16.22 -55.83 -24.95
CA VAL A 30 16.46 -54.91 -26.06
C VAL A 30 16.75 -55.69 -27.34
N PRO A 31 16.09 -55.38 -28.48
CA PRO A 31 16.44 -55.98 -29.75
C PRO A 31 17.91 -55.76 -30.12
N ILE A 32 18.61 -56.80 -30.58
CA ILE A 32 20.06 -56.75 -30.87
C ILE A 32 20.46 -55.61 -31.81
N ARG A 33 19.63 -55.31 -32.81
CA ARG A 33 19.84 -54.19 -33.75
C ARG A 33 19.83 -52.82 -33.05
N THR A 34 19.00 -52.67 -32.01
CA THR A 34 18.93 -51.46 -31.19
C THR A 34 20.16 -51.34 -30.29
N ALA A 35 20.59 -52.44 -29.66
CA ALA A 35 21.81 -52.49 -28.85
C ALA A 35 23.08 -52.20 -29.69
N GLN A 36 23.18 -52.75 -30.91
CA GLN A 36 24.25 -52.43 -31.87
C GLN A 36 24.28 -50.94 -32.22
N ARG A 37 23.12 -50.34 -32.49
CA ARG A 37 23.00 -48.90 -32.78
C ARG A 37 23.42 -48.06 -31.58
N TRP A 38 23.03 -48.44 -30.37
CA TRP A 38 23.45 -47.77 -29.14
C TRP A 38 24.96 -47.89 -28.92
N LEU A 39 25.52 -49.09 -29.07
CA LEU A 39 26.95 -49.34 -28.92
C LEU A 39 27.78 -48.53 -29.92
N SER A 40 27.38 -48.49 -31.18
CA SER A 40 28.05 -47.68 -32.21
C SER A 40 28.04 -46.20 -31.86
N ARG A 41 26.90 -45.66 -31.38
CA ARG A 41 26.79 -44.26 -30.95
C ARG A 41 27.58 -43.98 -29.68
N TYR A 42 27.58 -44.91 -28.73
CA TYR A 42 28.35 -44.79 -27.49
C TYR A 42 29.85 -44.75 -27.77
N ARG A 43 30.34 -45.58 -28.70
CA ARG A 43 31.75 -45.57 -29.10
C ARG A 43 32.16 -44.27 -29.81
N LEU A 44 31.24 -43.63 -30.53
CA LEU A 44 31.52 -42.41 -31.29
C LEU A 44 31.39 -41.13 -30.43
N GLU A 45 30.36 -41.06 -29.59
CA GLU A 45 29.91 -39.83 -28.92
C GLU A 45 29.84 -39.99 -27.38
N GLY A 46 30.31 -41.11 -26.84
CA GLY A 46 30.21 -41.43 -25.42
C GLY A 46 28.75 -41.52 -24.93
N LEU A 47 28.53 -41.17 -23.67
CA LEU A 47 27.21 -41.24 -23.03
C LEU A 47 26.18 -40.31 -23.70
N ASP A 48 26.64 -39.25 -24.37
CA ASP A 48 25.79 -38.31 -25.11
C ASP A 48 25.14 -38.95 -26.34
N GLY A 49 25.82 -39.88 -27.01
CA GLY A 49 25.28 -40.64 -28.14
C GLY A 49 24.08 -41.53 -27.80
N LEU A 50 23.87 -41.79 -26.50
CA LEU A 50 22.75 -42.58 -25.98
C LEU A 50 21.52 -41.74 -25.62
N LYS A 51 21.62 -40.40 -25.62
CA LYS A 51 20.48 -39.50 -25.41
C LYS A 51 19.43 -39.68 -26.51
N VAL A 52 18.16 -39.43 -26.18
CA VAL A 52 17.09 -39.33 -27.20
C VAL A 52 17.40 -38.13 -28.08
N ARG A 53 17.79 -38.36 -29.34
CA ARG A 53 17.88 -37.26 -30.30
C ARG A 53 16.47 -36.78 -30.62
N ALA A 54 16.22 -35.50 -30.39
CA ALA A 54 15.06 -34.83 -30.95
C ALA A 54 15.12 -34.95 -32.49
N ARG A 55 13.96 -35.10 -33.14
CA ARG A 55 13.90 -35.11 -34.61
C ARG A 55 14.49 -33.80 -35.15
N SER A 56 15.23 -33.88 -36.25
CA SER A 56 15.92 -32.73 -36.87
C SER A 56 14.97 -31.66 -37.40
N ASP A 57 13.69 -31.99 -37.58
CA ASP A 57 12.62 -31.10 -38.04
C ASP A 57 11.83 -30.44 -36.91
N ARG A 58 12.19 -30.73 -35.65
CA ARG A 58 11.50 -30.16 -34.48
C ARG A 58 11.84 -28.67 -34.34
N GLY A 59 10.97 -27.82 -34.88
CA GLY A 59 11.07 -26.36 -34.80
C GLY A 59 11.20 -25.66 -36.15
N THR A 60 11.49 -26.38 -37.23
CA THR A 60 11.49 -25.82 -38.59
C THR A 60 10.07 -25.65 -39.09
N ARG A 61 9.54 -24.43 -38.96
CA ARG A 61 8.24 -24.04 -39.52
C ARG A 61 8.41 -23.84 -41.03
N LYS A 62 7.68 -24.62 -41.86
CA LYS A 62 7.64 -24.47 -43.34
C LYS A 62 6.86 -23.23 -43.80
N LEU A 63 6.97 -22.12 -43.07
CA LEU A 63 6.29 -20.86 -43.37
C LEU A 63 7.33 -19.79 -43.70
N PRO A 64 7.03 -18.87 -44.62
CA PRO A 64 7.88 -17.71 -44.86
C PRO A 64 8.07 -16.90 -43.57
N GLY A 65 9.31 -16.52 -43.27
CA GLY A 65 9.65 -15.67 -42.11
C GLY A 65 8.76 -14.41 -42.00
N PRO A 66 8.50 -13.67 -43.09
CA PRO A 66 7.64 -12.49 -43.06
C PRO A 66 6.20 -12.77 -42.58
N LEU A 67 5.67 -13.96 -42.87
CA LEU A 67 4.33 -14.36 -42.43
C LEU A 67 4.31 -14.69 -40.93
N ILE A 68 5.38 -15.27 -40.40
CA ILE A 68 5.55 -15.51 -38.96
C ILE A 68 5.58 -14.16 -38.24
N THR A 69 6.40 -13.21 -38.71
CA THR A 69 6.47 -11.85 -38.13
C THR A 69 5.13 -11.12 -38.20
N LEU A 70 4.36 -11.29 -39.27
CA LEU A 70 3.01 -10.74 -39.37
C LEU A 70 2.08 -11.32 -38.29
N ILE A 71 2.09 -12.64 -38.09
CA ILE A 71 1.28 -13.31 -37.07
C ILE A 71 1.65 -12.82 -35.67
N GLU A 72 2.95 -12.73 -35.36
CA GLU A 72 3.47 -12.23 -34.10
C GLU A 72 3.05 -10.76 -33.87
N GLY A 73 3.23 -9.90 -34.88
CA GLY A 73 2.81 -8.49 -34.81
C GLY A 73 1.30 -8.31 -34.63
N LEU A 74 0.49 -9.14 -35.28
CA LEU A 74 -0.97 -9.15 -35.10
C LEU A 74 -1.37 -9.58 -33.68
N ALA A 75 -0.62 -10.49 -33.07
CA ALA A 75 -0.84 -10.94 -31.69
C ALA A 75 -0.46 -9.89 -30.64
N LEU A 76 0.50 -9.01 -30.94
CA LEU A 76 0.97 -7.96 -30.03
C LEU A 76 0.24 -6.62 -30.19
N ARG A 77 -0.58 -6.46 -31.25
CA ARG A 77 -1.30 -5.22 -31.53
C ARG A 77 -2.52 -5.01 -30.61
N LYS A 78 -2.83 -3.74 -30.30
CA LYS A 78 -4.09 -3.31 -29.68
C LYS A 78 -5.12 -2.83 -30.73
N PRO A 79 -6.42 -3.11 -30.54
CA PRO A 79 -7.02 -3.95 -29.50
C PRO A 79 -6.69 -5.45 -29.70
N ARG A 80 -6.74 -6.23 -28.62
CA ARG A 80 -6.37 -7.66 -28.61
C ARG A 80 -7.23 -8.45 -29.61
N LEU A 81 -6.58 -9.14 -30.55
CA LEU A 81 -7.25 -9.99 -31.53
C LEU A 81 -7.37 -11.43 -31.03
N SER A 82 -8.48 -12.10 -31.34
CA SER A 82 -8.60 -13.55 -31.13
C SER A 82 -7.72 -14.31 -32.12
N CYS A 83 -7.25 -15.51 -31.75
CA CYS A 83 -6.47 -16.36 -32.66
C CYS A 83 -7.19 -16.63 -33.99
N ALA A 84 -8.53 -16.72 -33.99
CA ALA A 84 -9.34 -16.86 -35.20
C ALA A 84 -9.31 -15.59 -36.08
N ALA A 85 -9.25 -14.39 -35.50
CA ALA A 85 -9.10 -13.15 -36.25
C ALA A 85 -7.68 -13.01 -36.82
N ILE A 86 -6.65 -13.41 -36.06
CA ILE A 86 -5.26 -13.43 -36.52
C ILE A 86 -5.12 -14.41 -37.69
N TYR A 87 -5.68 -15.60 -37.58
CA TYR A 87 -5.69 -16.62 -38.64
C TYR A 87 -6.31 -16.08 -39.94
N ARG A 88 -7.53 -15.52 -39.87
CA ARG A 88 -8.21 -14.97 -41.07
C ARG A 88 -7.38 -13.90 -41.77
N ARG A 89 -6.74 -13.00 -41.01
CA ARG A 89 -5.87 -11.96 -41.57
C ARG A 89 -4.59 -12.52 -42.17
N ALA A 90 -3.96 -13.48 -41.50
CA ALA A 90 -2.77 -14.16 -42.00
C ALA A 90 -3.06 -14.93 -43.28
N GLU A 91 -4.22 -15.59 -43.38
CA GLU A 91 -4.68 -16.28 -44.58
C GLU A 91 -4.87 -15.32 -45.76
N THR A 92 -5.55 -14.17 -45.55
CA THR A 92 -5.74 -13.17 -46.60
C THR A 92 -4.41 -12.67 -47.17
N VAL A 93 -3.44 -12.38 -46.29
CA VAL A 93 -2.12 -11.87 -46.72
C VAL A 93 -1.28 -12.97 -47.36
N ALA A 94 -1.37 -14.21 -46.88
CA ALA A 94 -0.67 -15.34 -47.49
C ALA A 94 -1.16 -15.56 -48.93
N LYS A 95 -2.48 -15.53 -49.16
CA LYS A 95 -3.07 -15.68 -50.50
C LYS A 95 -2.68 -14.53 -51.44
N SER A 96 -2.66 -13.28 -50.97
CA SER A 96 -2.32 -12.14 -51.83
C SER A 96 -0.84 -12.06 -52.20
N ARG A 97 0.04 -12.73 -51.45
CA ARG A 97 1.48 -12.76 -51.67
C ARG A 97 2.00 -14.10 -52.19
N ASP A 98 1.09 -15.00 -52.58
CA ASP A 98 1.39 -16.35 -53.05
C ASP A 98 2.27 -17.16 -52.08
N TRP A 99 2.00 -17.01 -50.77
CA TRP A 99 2.67 -17.75 -49.70
C TRP A 99 1.85 -18.96 -49.27
N SER A 100 2.55 -19.96 -48.72
CA SER A 100 1.89 -21.12 -48.11
C SER A 100 0.96 -20.67 -46.97
N VAL A 101 -0.32 -21.00 -47.11
CA VAL A 101 -1.35 -20.64 -46.12
C VAL A 101 -1.10 -21.42 -44.83
N PRO A 102 -0.97 -20.75 -43.66
CA PRO A 102 -0.74 -21.43 -42.40
C PRO A 102 -2.04 -22.08 -41.93
N SER A 103 -1.96 -23.22 -41.25
CA SER A 103 -3.14 -23.78 -40.57
C SER A 103 -3.47 -22.98 -39.31
N TYR A 104 -4.72 -23.07 -38.83
CA TYR A 104 -5.12 -22.49 -37.56
C TYR A 104 -4.23 -22.97 -36.40
N GLY A 105 -3.92 -24.28 -36.37
CA GLY A 105 -3.03 -24.86 -35.36
C GLY A 105 -1.62 -24.26 -35.39
N THR A 106 -1.09 -23.95 -36.57
CA THR A 106 0.20 -23.29 -36.72
C THR A 106 0.15 -21.84 -36.22
N VAL A 107 -0.90 -21.08 -36.56
CA VAL A 107 -1.10 -19.72 -36.04
C VAL A 107 -1.21 -19.75 -34.51
N HIS A 108 -2.02 -20.65 -33.97
CA HIS A 108 -2.19 -20.81 -32.52
C HIS A 108 -0.85 -21.15 -31.84
N SER A 109 -0.07 -22.08 -32.41
CA SER A 109 1.25 -22.43 -31.89
C SER A 109 2.25 -21.28 -31.93
N ILE A 110 2.22 -20.43 -32.97
CA ILE A 110 3.07 -19.23 -33.05
C ILE A 110 2.68 -18.24 -31.95
N VAL A 111 1.38 -17.97 -31.78
CA VAL A 111 0.90 -17.04 -30.74
C VAL A 111 1.22 -17.54 -29.33
N GLN A 112 1.08 -18.84 -29.06
CA GLN A 112 1.42 -19.43 -27.76
C GLN A 112 2.93 -19.52 -27.50
N ALA A 113 3.75 -19.48 -28.55
CA ALA A 113 5.20 -19.50 -28.43
C ALA A 113 5.82 -18.11 -28.20
N LEU A 114 5.02 -17.03 -28.27
CA LEU A 114 5.47 -15.68 -27.92
C LEU A 114 5.88 -15.62 -26.46
N ASP A 115 6.92 -14.83 -26.17
CA ASP A 115 7.34 -14.55 -24.81
C ASP A 115 6.18 -13.93 -24.00
N PRO A 116 5.71 -14.58 -22.92
CA PRO A 116 4.67 -14.05 -22.05
C PRO A 116 4.96 -12.65 -21.53
N ALA A 117 6.23 -12.30 -21.33
CA ALA A 117 6.67 -11.00 -20.88
C ALA A 117 6.42 -9.93 -21.96
N MET A 118 6.79 -10.23 -23.20
CA MET A 118 6.54 -9.37 -24.36
C MET A 118 5.04 -9.16 -24.61
N VAL A 119 4.23 -10.23 -24.54
CA VAL A 119 2.78 -10.14 -24.70
C VAL A 119 2.16 -9.27 -23.61
N THR A 120 2.60 -9.44 -22.36
CA THR A 120 2.13 -8.63 -21.23
C THR A 120 2.48 -7.16 -21.43
N LEU A 121 3.72 -6.85 -21.82
CA LEU A 121 4.14 -5.48 -22.09
C LEU A 121 3.31 -4.83 -23.21
N ALA A 122 3.08 -5.57 -24.30
CA ALA A 122 2.34 -5.07 -25.46
C ALA A 122 0.84 -4.91 -25.21
N GLN A 123 0.20 -5.86 -24.50
CA GLN A 123 -1.25 -5.88 -24.29
C GLN A 123 -1.68 -5.18 -23.00
N ASP A 124 -1.00 -5.44 -21.90
CA ASP A 124 -1.39 -4.98 -20.56
C ASP A 124 -0.58 -3.74 -20.12
N GLY A 125 0.54 -3.44 -20.79
CA GLY A 125 1.35 -2.23 -20.59
C GLY A 125 2.50 -2.41 -19.59
N ALA A 126 3.29 -1.36 -19.42
CA ALA A 126 4.50 -1.39 -18.61
C ALA A 126 4.24 -1.75 -17.13
N CYS A 127 3.15 -1.27 -16.52
CA CYS A 127 2.86 -1.58 -15.11
C CYS A 127 2.68 -3.08 -14.88
N ALA A 128 1.80 -3.72 -15.65
CA ALA A 128 1.54 -5.16 -15.56
C ALA A 128 2.78 -6.01 -15.91
N TYR A 129 3.64 -5.52 -16.82
CA TYR A 129 4.92 -6.15 -17.10
C TYR A 129 5.83 -6.15 -15.87
N ARG A 130 6.00 -4.99 -15.22
CA ARG A 130 6.84 -4.87 -14.02
C ARG A 130 6.35 -5.80 -12.91
N ASP A 131 5.04 -5.79 -12.65
CA ASP A 131 4.45 -6.58 -11.58
C ASP A 131 4.63 -8.11 -11.77
N ARG A 132 4.68 -8.58 -13.02
CA ARG A 132 4.75 -10.02 -13.33
C ARG A 132 6.16 -10.52 -13.66
N PHE A 133 7.01 -9.69 -14.27
CA PHE A 133 8.27 -10.13 -14.89
C PHE A 133 9.51 -9.39 -14.41
N GLU A 134 9.40 -8.23 -13.75
CA GLU A 134 10.60 -7.60 -13.18
C GLU A 134 11.06 -8.35 -11.92
N LEU A 135 12.37 -8.60 -11.85
CA LEU A 135 12.99 -9.24 -10.71
C LEU A 135 13.00 -8.27 -9.51
N ILE A 136 12.27 -8.61 -8.46
CA ILE A 136 12.21 -7.80 -7.24
C ILE A 136 13.35 -8.24 -6.30
N HIS A 137 14.31 -7.34 -6.05
CA HIS A 137 15.28 -7.54 -4.97
C HIS A 137 14.56 -7.43 -3.62
N ARG A 138 14.43 -8.56 -2.91
CA ARG A 138 13.79 -8.61 -1.59
C ARG A 138 14.79 -8.15 -0.54
N HIS A 139 14.76 -6.86 -0.22
CA HIS A 139 15.51 -6.30 0.90
C HIS A 139 14.84 -6.71 2.22
N ARG A 140 15.62 -6.96 3.28
CA ARG A 140 15.18 -7.03 4.68
C ARG A 140 16.13 -6.14 5.46
N ALA A 141 15.61 -5.32 6.37
CA ALA A 141 16.44 -4.54 7.27
C ALA A 141 17.41 -5.43 8.06
N SER A 142 18.50 -4.85 8.55
CA SER A 142 19.57 -5.58 9.25
C SER A 142 19.20 -5.96 10.69
N ALA A 143 18.34 -5.16 11.35
CA ALA A 143 17.99 -5.32 12.75
C ALA A 143 16.57 -4.78 13.04
N PRO A 144 15.94 -5.17 14.17
CA PRO A 144 14.71 -4.54 14.66
C PRO A 144 14.86 -3.01 14.75
N ASN A 145 13.78 -2.27 14.44
CA ASN A 145 13.71 -0.81 14.40
C ASN A 145 14.65 -0.10 13.41
N ALA A 146 15.47 -0.81 12.63
CA ALA A 146 16.28 -0.16 11.60
C ALA A 146 15.42 0.46 10.47
N LEU A 147 14.30 -0.17 10.13
CA LEU A 147 13.37 0.34 9.12
C LEU A 147 11.93 -0.01 9.50
N TRP A 148 11.10 1.02 9.61
CA TRP A 148 9.65 0.88 9.72
C TRP A 148 8.97 1.29 8.43
N GLN A 149 7.93 0.55 8.02
CA GLN A 149 7.06 0.89 6.90
C GLN A 149 5.71 1.34 7.44
N ALA A 150 5.19 2.45 6.95
CA ALA A 150 3.87 2.95 7.33
C ALA A 150 3.01 3.19 6.09
N ASP A 151 1.77 2.71 6.16
CA ASP A 151 0.86 2.76 5.04
C ASP A 151 -0.61 2.79 5.51
N HIS A 152 -1.50 3.22 4.61
CA HIS A 152 -2.93 3.31 4.81
C HIS A 152 -3.67 2.38 3.87
N THR A 153 -4.71 1.72 4.36
CA THR A 153 -5.65 0.95 3.52
C THR A 153 -7.09 1.21 3.94
N MET A 154 -8.01 1.19 2.98
CA MET A 154 -9.43 1.20 3.27
C MET A 154 -9.87 -0.23 3.54
N LEU A 155 -10.44 -0.50 4.71
CA LEU A 155 -10.81 -1.86 5.12
C LEU A 155 -12.04 -2.34 4.35
N ASP A 156 -12.07 -3.64 4.03
CA ASP A 156 -13.20 -4.32 3.40
C ASP A 156 -14.27 -4.71 4.44
N ILE A 157 -14.67 -3.73 5.25
CA ILE A 157 -15.71 -3.85 6.29
C ILE A 157 -16.52 -2.55 6.40
N LEU A 158 -17.81 -2.68 6.71
CA LEU A 158 -18.69 -1.60 7.11
C LEU A 158 -18.90 -1.64 8.63
N ILE A 159 -18.80 -0.47 9.26
CA ILE A 159 -19.11 -0.27 10.68
C ILE A 159 -20.23 0.76 10.84
N ILE A 160 -20.81 0.81 12.03
CA ILE A 160 -21.80 1.82 12.41
C ILE A 160 -21.07 3.00 13.08
N ASP A 161 -21.22 4.21 12.52
CA ASP A 161 -20.70 5.42 13.14
C ASP A 161 -21.59 5.89 14.32
N ALA A 162 -21.14 6.92 15.03
CA ALA A 162 -21.89 7.49 16.17
C ALA A 162 -23.28 8.04 15.80
N ASN A 163 -23.56 8.27 14.51
CA ASN A 163 -24.86 8.72 14.02
C ASN A 163 -25.73 7.56 13.50
N GLY A 164 -25.32 6.31 13.70
CA GLY A 164 -26.02 5.13 13.20
C GLY A 164 -25.82 4.85 11.72
N LYS A 165 -24.90 5.55 11.04
CA LYS A 165 -24.66 5.38 9.60
C LYS A 165 -23.60 4.32 9.34
N SER A 166 -23.87 3.47 8.34
CA SER A 166 -22.90 2.51 7.82
C SER A 166 -21.79 3.22 7.03
N VAL A 167 -20.54 3.02 7.44
CA VAL A 167 -19.35 3.67 6.86
C VAL A 167 -18.18 2.69 6.76
N ARG A 168 -17.30 2.89 5.77
CA ARG A 168 -16.05 2.11 5.63
C ARG A 168 -14.92 2.83 6.38
N PRO A 169 -14.24 2.15 7.33
CA PRO A 169 -13.09 2.72 8.01
C PRO A 169 -11.79 2.53 7.21
N TRP A 170 -10.81 3.36 7.55
CA TRP A 170 -9.44 3.24 7.10
C TRP A 170 -8.58 2.72 8.25
N LEU A 171 -7.51 2.02 7.90
CA LEU A 171 -6.46 1.56 8.80
C LEU A 171 -5.14 2.18 8.37
N THR A 172 -4.44 2.80 9.31
CA THR A 172 -3.00 3.06 9.19
C THR A 172 -2.28 1.99 9.97
N ALA A 173 -1.27 1.35 9.40
CA ALA A 173 -0.40 0.41 10.13
C ALA A 173 1.06 0.82 10.01
N ILE A 174 1.85 0.47 11.02
CA ILE A 174 3.30 0.65 11.06
C ILE A 174 3.93 -0.69 11.35
N MET A 175 4.72 -1.17 10.41
CA MET A 175 5.37 -2.48 10.45
C MET A 175 6.88 -2.31 10.58
N ASP A 176 7.49 -3.11 11.45
CA ASP A 176 8.93 -3.31 11.50
C ASP A 176 9.40 -4.22 10.34
N ASP A 177 10.31 -3.73 9.51
CA ASP A 177 10.78 -4.43 8.31
C ASP A 177 11.65 -5.66 8.63
N TYR A 178 12.37 -5.66 9.74
CA TYR A 178 13.20 -6.80 10.10
C TYR A 178 12.34 -7.97 10.59
N SER A 179 11.45 -7.72 11.54
CA SER A 179 10.70 -8.75 12.25
C SER A 179 9.37 -9.10 11.61
N ARG A 180 8.80 -8.19 10.78
CA ARG A 180 7.40 -8.17 10.32
C ARG A 180 6.40 -7.80 11.41
N ALA A 181 6.83 -7.43 12.61
CA ALA A 181 5.91 -7.13 13.70
C ALA A 181 5.19 -5.81 13.44
N ILE A 182 3.89 -5.75 13.76
CA ILE A 182 3.17 -4.49 13.74
C ILE A 182 3.51 -3.73 15.00
N ALA A 183 4.17 -2.58 14.85
CA ALA A 183 4.58 -1.72 15.95
C ALA A 183 3.41 -0.86 16.45
N GLY A 184 2.59 -0.34 15.55
CA GLY A 184 1.41 0.45 15.88
C GLY A 184 0.41 0.50 14.73
N TYR A 185 -0.83 0.86 15.04
CA TYR A 185 -1.88 1.05 14.05
C TYR A 185 -2.89 2.12 14.51
N LEU A 186 -3.75 2.53 13.59
CA LEU A 186 -4.88 3.40 13.90
C LEU A 186 -6.04 3.12 12.95
N VAL A 187 -7.21 2.82 13.51
CA VAL A 187 -8.47 2.75 12.76
C VAL A 187 -9.17 4.10 12.83
N PHE A 188 -9.63 4.63 11.69
CA PHE A 188 -10.23 5.96 11.65
C PHE A 188 -11.27 6.12 10.53
N LEU A 189 -12.06 7.19 10.62
CA LEU A 189 -13.07 7.58 9.64
C LEU A 189 -12.69 8.88 8.93
N GLY A 190 -12.69 8.85 7.59
CA GLY A 190 -12.34 9.98 6.72
C GLY A 190 -11.16 9.64 5.82
N ALA A 191 -10.72 10.61 5.03
CA ALA A 191 -9.57 10.43 4.16
C ALA A 191 -8.27 10.23 4.97
N PRO A 192 -7.36 9.34 4.54
CA PRO A 192 -6.04 9.21 5.15
C PRO A 192 -5.28 10.53 5.03
N SER A 193 -4.46 10.82 6.04
CA SER A 193 -3.60 12.01 6.08
C SER A 193 -2.40 11.74 6.99
N ALA A 194 -1.35 12.55 6.89
CA ALA A 194 -0.16 12.39 7.73
C ALA A 194 -0.44 12.59 9.24
N LEU A 195 -1.58 13.17 9.65
CA LEU A 195 -2.01 13.14 11.05
C LEU A 195 -2.25 11.70 11.51
N GLN A 196 -2.92 10.87 10.70
CA GLN A 196 -3.21 9.48 11.05
C GLN A 196 -1.92 8.65 11.12
N THR A 197 -0.96 8.93 10.22
CA THR A 197 0.40 8.37 10.29
C THR A 197 1.09 8.77 11.59
N SER A 198 1.03 10.04 11.97
CA SER A 198 1.68 10.54 13.18
C SER A 198 1.06 9.95 14.46
N LEU A 199 -0.24 9.74 14.47
CA LEU A 199 -0.95 9.09 15.57
C LEU A 199 -0.63 7.60 15.71
N ALA A 200 -0.59 6.87 14.59
CA ALA A 200 -0.13 5.49 14.56
C ALA A 200 1.34 5.40 14.99
N LEU A 201 2.18 6.35 14.57
CA LEU A 201 3.61 6.43 14.92
C LEU A 201 3.80 6.72 16.40
N ARG A 202 2.99 7.61 16.98
CA ARG A 202 2.98 7.87 18.42
C ARG A 202 2.66 6.61 19.22
N GLN A 203 1.67 5.81 18.79
CA GLN A 203 1.38 4.51 19.41
C GLN A 203 2.53 3.50 19.19
N ALA A 204 3.14 3.49 18.00
CA ALA A 204 4.24 2.59 17.68
C ALA A 204 5.50 2.89 18.50
N ILE A 205 5.86 4.16 18.67
CA ILE A 205 7.06 4.57 19.41
C ILE A 205 6.90 4.34 20.91
N TRP A 206 5.73 4.68 21.47
CA TRP A 206 5.54 4.58 22.91
C TRP A 206 5.28 3.14 23.37
N ARG A 207 5.66 2.84 24.61
CA ARG A 207 5.39 1.54 25.22
C ARG A 207 3.88 1.33 25.39
N LYS A 208 3.39 0.14 25.03
CA LYS A 208 1.99 -0.24 25.17
C LYS A 208 1.75 -0.74 26.59
N LEU A 209 0.51 -0.62 27.06
CA LEU A 209 0.09 -1.21 28.33
C LEU A 209 -0.07 -2.74 28.24
N ASN A 210 -0.38 -3.25 27.05
CA ASN A 210 -0.46 -4.69 26.81
C ASN A 210 0.95 -5.30 26.75
N PRO A 211 1.32 -6.20 27.69
CA PRO A 211 2.65 -6.82 27.71
C PRO A 211 2.90 -7.74 26.50
N ASP A 212 1.86 -8.26 25.86
CA ASP A 212 1.97 -9.08 24.65
C ASP A 212 2.25 -8.23 23.39
N TRP A 213 2.37 -6.91 23.56
CA TRP A 213 2.71 -5.99 22.49
C TRP A 213 3.94 -5.09 22.80
N PRO A 214 5.12 -5.69 23.05
CA PRO A 214 6.31 -4.97 23.50
C PRO A 214 7.01 -4.14 22.40
N ILE A 215 6.65 -4.35 21.14
CA ILE A 215 7.27 -3.68 19.98
C ILE A 215 7.14 -2.17 20.14
N CYS A 216 8.24 -1.46 20.35
CA CYS A 216 8.23 0.00 20.54
C CYS A 216 9.57 0.65 20.20
N GLY A 217 9.67 1.96 20.41
CA GLY A 217 10.89 2.73 20.24
C GLY A 217 10.93 3.60 18.98
N ILE A 218 11.95 4.43 18.91
CA ILE A 218 12.24 5.30 17.77
C ILE A 218 12.95 4.45 16.70
N PRO A 219 12.42 4.39 15.46
CA PRO A 219 13.12 3.69 14.38
C PRO A 219 14.32 4.49 13.88
N GLU A 220 15.27 3.85 13.19
CA GLU A 220 16.33 4.58 12.47
C GLU A 220 15.76 5.23 11.20
N THR A 221 14.89 4.50 10.48
CA THR A 221 14.24 4.98 9.26
C THR A 221 12.74 4.69 9.27
N LEU A 222 11.93 5.69 8.90
CA LEU A 222 10.51 5.54 8.63
C LEU A 222 10.24 5.74 7.13
N TYR A 223 9.70 4.70 6.49
CA TYR A 223 9.30 4.71 5.09
C TYR A 223 7.78 4.90 4.96
N VAL A 224 7.37 5.99 4.31
CA VAL A 224 5.97 6.43 4.17
C VAL A 224 5.62 6.77 2.72
N ASP A 225 4.33 6.80 2.38
CA ASP A 225 3.89 7.33 1.10
C ASP A 225 4.06 8.87 1.01
N HIS A 226 4.14 9.40 -0.21
CA HIS A 226 4.05 10.85 -0.46
C HIS A 226 2.59 11.29 -0.29
N GLY A 227 2.26 11.82 0.89
CA GLY A 227 1.04 12.61 1.10
C GLY A 227 1.26 14.07 0.71
N SER A 228 0.29 14.70 0.03
CA SER A 228 0.42 16.06 -0.52
C SER A 228 0.08 17.21 0.44
N ASP A 229 0.15 17.01 1.76
CA ASP A 229 -0.41 17.93 2.76
C ASP A 229 0.61 18.52 3.76
N PHE A 230 0.24 19.68 4.33
CA PHE A 230 0.91 20.46 5.40
C PHE A 230 1.43 19.64 6.59
N THR A 231 0.86 18.45 6.82
CA THR A 231 1.26 17.50 7.86
C THR A 231 2.56 16.75 7.53
N SER A 232 3.06 16.81 6.30
CA SER A 232 4.40 16.32 5.95
C SER A 232 5.50 17.11 6.68
N GLU A 233 5.39 18.45 6.71
CA GLU A 233 6.36 19.33 7.39
C GLU A 233 6.39 19.06 8.90
N HIS A 234 5.24 18.77 9.51
CA HIS A 234 5.18 18.43 10.94
C HIS A 234 5.87 17.08 11.22
N LEU A 235 5.65 16.08 10.36
CA LEU A 235 6.30 14.78 10.49
C LEU A 235 7.81 14.88 10.24
N GLU A 236 8.25 15.73 9.31
CA GLU A 236 9.68 16.05 9.09
C GLU A 236 10.32 16.70 10.32
N GLN A 237 9.64 17.66 10.95
CA GLN A 237 10.10 18.28 12.20
C GLN A 237 10.20 17.25 13.34
N ALA A 238 9.22 16.36 13.45
CA ALA A 238 9.24 15.29 14.44
C ALA A 238 10.39 14.30 14.16
N ALA A 239 10.63 13.96 12.90
CA ALA A 239 11.75 13.13 12.47
C ALA A 239 13.10 13.74 12.87
N ALA A 240 13.28 15.04 12.63
CA ALA A 240 14.48 15.76 13.05
C ALA A 240 14.65 15.80 14.59
N ALA A 241 13.57 16.04 15.33
CA ALA A 241 13.60 16.11 16.80
C ALA A 241 13.87 14.74 17.46
N LEU A 242 13.26 13.68 16.93
CA LEU A 242 13.42 12.30 17.39
C LEU A 242 14.63 11.60 16.77
N ARG A 243 15.31 12.25 15.82
CA ARG A 243 16.53 11.77 15.15
C ARG A 243 16.35 10.47 14.36
N PHE A 244 15.25 10.35 13.63
CA PHE A 244 15.05 9.27 12.65
C PHE A 244 15.00 9.83 11.23
N GLN A 245 15.36 9.01 10.25
CA GLN A 245 15.29 9.36 8.84
C GLN A 245 13.87 9.14 8.30
N LEU A 246 13.27 10.17 7.71
CA LEU A 246 12.00 10.05 7.00
C LEU A 246 12.27 9.85 5.49
N ILE A 247 11.77 8.75 4.93
CA ILE A 247 11.87 8.46 3.50
C ILE A 247 10.47 8.37 2.92
N HIS A 248 10.21 9.17 1.88
CA HIS A 248 8.97 9.09 1.12
C HIS A 248 9.14 8.26 -0.15
N SER A 249 8.20 7.37 -0.45
CA SER A 249 8.23 6.56 -1.67
C SER A 249 8.14 7.43 -2.92
N ALA A 250 9.04 7.26 -3.89
CA ALA A 250 8.98 8.05 -5.13
C ALA A 250 7.62 7.89 -5.84
N VAL A 251 7.07 9.02 -6.31
CA VAL A 251 5.78 9.04 -7.03
C VAL A 251 5.83 8.04 -8.19
N ALA A 252 4.84 7.13 -8.24
CA ALA A 252 4.70 6.07 -9.25
C ALA A 252 5.77 4.94 -9.24
N ARG A 253 6.50 4.75 -8.13
CA ARG A 253 7.37 3.57 -7.91
C ARG A 253 6.99 2.84 -6.60
N PRO A 254 6.15 1.79 -6.66
CA PRO A 254 5.69 1.04 -5.47
C PRO A 254 6.76 0.11 -4.86
N GLN A 255 8.00 0.16 -5.34
CA GLN A 255 9.08 -0.75 -4.94
C GLN A 255 9.46 -0.50 -3.47
N GLY A 256 9.05 -1.40 -2.56
CA GLY A 256 9.39 -1.37 -1.13
C GLY A 256 8.26 -1.70 -0.17
N ARG A 257 6.99 -1.54 -0.58
CA ARG A 257 5.79 -1.67 0.30
C ARG A 257 5.10 -3.04 0.29
N GLY A 258 5.58 -3.98 -0.51
CA GLY A 258 4.95 -5.29 -0.65
C GLY A 258 4.81 -6.09 0.66
N LYS A 259 5.53 -5.72 1.72
CA LYS A 259 5.44 -6.36 3.05
C LYS A 259 4.22 -5.87 3.83
N ILE A 260 4.03 -4.56 3.94
CA ILE A 260 2.86 -3.99 4.60
C ILE A 260 1.57 -4.21 3.78
N GLU A 261 1.67 -4.17 2.44
CA GLU A 261 0.56 -4.55 1.55
C GLU A 261 0.14 -6.01 1.75
N ARG A 262 1.12 -6.92 1.91
CA ARG A 262 0.83 -8.33 2.23
C ARG A 262 0.13 -8.46 3.58
N PHE A 263 0.54 -7.69 4.59
CA PHE A 263 -0.16 -7.66 5.87
C PHE A 263 -1.62 -7.23 5.73
N PHE A 264 -1.90 -6.17 4.97
CA PHE A 264 -3.28 -5.77 4.70
C PHE A 264 -4.07 -6.86 3.98
N GLY A 265 -3.44 -7.54 3.02
CA GLY A 265 -4.00 -8.73 2.39
C GLY A 265 -4.36 -9.80 3.41
N THR A 266 -3.44 -10.14 4.32
CA THR A 266 -3.67 -11.11 5.40
C THR A 266 -4.84 -10.70 6.30
N LEU A 267 -4.91 -9.43 6.72
CA LEU A 267 -6.01 -8.92 7.54
C LEU A 267 -7.36 -9.02 6.81
N ASN A 268 -7.40 -8.70 5.51
CA ASN A 268 -8.60 -8.80 4.68
C ASN A 268 -9.03 -10.26 4.42
N THR A 269 -8.10 -11.21 4.42
CA THR A 269 -8.41 -12.63 4.15
C THR A 269 -8.67 -13.45 5.41
N GLU A 270 -8.07 -13.09 6.54
CA GLU A 270 -8.12 -13.90 7.76
C GLU A 270 -9.08 -13.30 8.81
N LEU A 271 -8.98 -11.99 9.09
CA LEU A 271 -9.77 -11.37 10.16
C LEU A 271 -11.12 -10.84 9.67
N LEU A 272 -11.12 -9.94 8.68
CA LEU A 272 -12.35 -9.24 8.29
C LEU A 272 -13.50 -10.15 7.85
N PRO A 273 -13.28 -11.29 7.17
CA PRO A 273 -14.37 -12.18 6.77
C PRO A 273 -15.16 -12.79 7.94
N GLU A 274 -14.56 -12.84 9.14
CA GLU A 274 -15.21 -13.36 10.36
C GLU A 274 -16.09 -12.30 11.05
N LEU A 275 -15.98 -11.02 10.65
CA LEU A 275 -16.63 -9.91 11.31
C LEU A 275 -17.94 -9.50 10.63
N SER A 276 -18.89 -9.02 11.45
CA SER A 276 -20.15 -8.46 10.95
C SER A 276 -19.91 -7.17 10.16
N GLY A 277 -20.47 -7.08 8.95
CA GLY A 277 -20.30 -5.93 8.05
C GLY A 277 -19.22 -6.11 7.00
N ASN A 278 -18.56 -7.28 6.92
CA ASN A 278 -17.54 -7.57 5.91
C ASN A 278 -18.06 -7.32 4.48
N VAL A 279 -17.22 -6.76 3.62
CA VAL A 279 -17.60 -6.36 2.26
C VAL A 279 -17.05 -7.36 1.26
N VAL A 280 -17.93 -7.96 0.47
CA VAL A 280 -17.59 -8.88 -0.62
C VAL A 280 -18.18 -8.34 -1.92
N ASN A 281 -17.35 -8.19 -2.96
CA ASN A 281 -17.77 -7.63 -4.25
C ASN A 281 -18.49 -6.27 -4.14
N GLY A 282 -18.06 -5.42 -3.21
CA GLY A 282 -18.61 -4.08 -3.00
C GLY A 282 -19.94 -4.03 -2.24
N LYS A 283 -20.44 -5.17 -1.73
CA LYS A 283 -21.65 -5.23 -0.89
C LYS A 283 -21.33 -5.87 0.46
N PRO A 284 -21.98 -5.45 1.57
CA PRO A 284 -21.88 -6.16 2.83
C PRO A 284 -22.41 -7.58 2.70
N ALA A 285 -21.63 -8.58 3.10
CA ALA A 285 -22.09 -9.96 3.18
C ALA A 285 -22.98 -10.19 4.41
N THR A 286 -22.76 -9.42 5.48
CA THR A 286 -23.59 -9.39 6.70
C THR A 286 -23.91 -7.96 7.10
N SER A 287 -25.01 -7.75 7.84
CA SER A 287 -25.36 -6.42 8.33
C SER A 287 -24.29 -5.88 9.28
N PRO A 288 -23.81 -4.62 9.09
CA PRO A 288 -22.80 -4.02 9.96
C PRO A 288 -23.34 -3.82 11.37
N LYS A 289 -22.57 -4.25 12.38
CA LYS A 289 -22.93 -4.16 13.80
C LYS A 289 -21.83 -3.54 14.66
N LEU A 290 -20.58 -3.62 14.21
CA LEU A 290 -19.44 -3.12 14.97
C LEU A 290 -19.40 -1.60 14.93
N SER A 291 -19.04 -0.99 16.06
CA SER A 291 -18.60 0.41 16.12
C SER A 291 -17.12 0.52 15.73
N LEU A 292 -16.62 1.76 15.61
CA LEU A 292 -15.19 2.01 15.38
C LEU A 292 -14.33 1.48 16.54
N ALA A 293 -14.82 1.60 17.78
CA ALA A 293 -14.11 1.12 18.97
C ALA A 293 -14.09 -0.41 19.04
N ASP A 294 -15.20 -1.07 18.68
CA ASP A 294 -15.24 -2.54 18.63
C ASP A 294 -14.25 -3.07 17.58
N LEU A 295 -14.21 -2.43 16.40
CA LEU A 295 -13.26 -2.79 15.35
C LEU A 295 -11.81 -2.56 15.78
N ASP A 296 -11.52 -1.45 16.46
CA ASP A 296 -10.19 -1.15 17.00
C ASP A 296 -9.74 -2.23 18.00
N ALA A 297 -10.61 -2.64 18.92
CA ALA A 297 -10.34 -3.69 19.90
C ALA A 297 -10.09 -5.05 19.24
N VAL A 298 -10.93 -5.43 18.26
CA VAL A 298 -10.80 -6.70 17.54
C VAL A 298 -9.51 -6.76 16.72
N ILE A 299 -9.16 -5.67 16.01
CA ILE A 299 -7.89 -5.60 15.26
C ILE A 299 -6.70 -5.67 16.22
N GLY A 300 -6.77 -4.98 17.35
CA GLY A 300 -5.72 -5.00 18.38
C GLY A 300 -5.46 -6.41 18.91
N ALA A 301 -6.52 -7.10 19.33
CA ALA A 301 -6.45 -8.48 19.81
C ALA A 301 -5.87 -9.42 18.74
N TRP A 302 -6.36 -9.32 17.49
CA TRP A 302 -5.84 -10.15 16.40
C TRP A 302 -4.35 -9.89 16.11
N ILE A 303 -3.91 -8.63 16.15
CA ILE A 303 -2.50 -8.27 15.96
C ILE A 303 -1.62 -8.91 17.03
N THR A 304 -2.02 -8.82 18.30
CA THR A 304 -1.21 -9.30 19.43
C THR A 304 -1.27 -10.80 19.60
N GLU A 305 -2.48 -11.36 19.57
CA GLU A 305 -2.73 -12.76 19.91
C GLU A 305 -2.52 -13.71 18.72
N THR A 306 -2.65 -13.22 17.49
CA THR A 306 -2.58 -14.05 16.28
C THR A 306 -1.45 -13.64 15.33
N TYR A 307 -1.42 -12.39 14.86
CA TYR A 307 -0.48 -12.00 13.81
C TYR A 307 0.98 -11.98 14.28
N ASN A 308 1.26 -11.26 15.39
CA ASN A 308 2.62 -11.11 15.92
C ASN A 308 3.13 -12.39 16.60
N SER A 309 2.25 -13.26 17.08
CA SER A 309 2.58 -14.52 17.78
C SER A 309 2.77 -15.72 16.84
N ARG A 310 2.20 -15.68 15.63
CA ARG A 310 2.29 -16.77 14.64
C ARG A 310 3.61 -16.77 13.90
N THR A 311 4.17 -17.95 13.68
CA THR A 311 5.35 -18.15 12.81
C THR A 311 5.12 -17.59 11.41
N HIS A 312 5.92 -16.60 11.03
CA HIS A 312 5.80 -15.96 9.73
C HIS A 312 6.56 -16.76 8.66
N ARG A 313 5.88 -17.07 7.54
CA ARG A 313 6.36 -18.02 6.51
C ARG A 313 7.71 -17.64 5.89
N GLU A 314 7.99 -16.36 5.71
CA GLU A 314 9.22 -15.89 5.06
C GLU A 314 10.42 -15.80 6.02
N THR A 315 10.17 -15.48 7.29
CA THR A 315 11.21 -15.27 8.31
C THR A 315 11.45 -16.52 9.16
N GLY A 316 10.53 -17.48 9.17
CA GLY A 316 10.62 -18.72 9.94
C GLY A 316 10.39 -18.55 11.43
N LEU A 317 10.16 -17.32 11.91
CA LEU A 317 9.97 -16.99 13.33
C LEU A 317 8.70 -16.14 13.51
N PRO A 318 8.04 -16.22 14.69
CA PRO A 318 7.02 -15.26 15.06
C PRO A 318 7.55 -13.82 15.01
N PRO A 319 6.81 -12.85 14.47
CA PRO A 319 7.24 -11.46 14.45
C PRO A 319 7.63 -10.92 15.82
N LEU A 320 6.87 -11.25 16.86
CA LEU A 320 7.18 -10.88 18.24
C LEU A 320 8.55 -11.42 18.68
N THR A 321 8.78 -12.71 18.50
CA THR A 321 10.06 -13.37 18.85
C THR A 321 11.22 -12.79 18.06
N SER A 322 11.01 -12.54 16.76
CA SER A 322 12.00 -11.95 15.86
C SER A 322 12.37 -10.52 16.28
N TRP A 323 11.40 -9.74 16.77
CA TRP A 323 11.65 -8.37 17.25
C TRP A 323 12.36 -8.35 18.60
N CYS A 324 11.97 -9.22 19.54
CA CYS A 324 12.59 -9.32 20.86
C CYS A 324 13.97 -10.00 20.85
N ALA A 325 14.36 -10.62 19.73
CA ALA A 325 15.59 -11.39 19.61
C ALA A 325 16.82 -10.57 20.08
N ASP A 326 17.79 -11.26 20.66
CA ASP A 326 19.06 -10.69 21.13
C ASP A 326 18.97 -9.71 22.31
N GLY A 327 17.79 -9.56 22.94
CA GLY A 327 17.64 -8.81 24.20
C GLY A 327 18.03 -7.33 24.10
N TRP A 328 17.99 -6.78 22.88
CA TRP A 328 18.31 -5.39 22.61
C TRP A 328 17.28 -4.44 23.26
N LEU A 329 17.68 -3.19 23.51
CA LEU A 329 16.82 -2.18 24.11
C LEU A 329 16.43 -1.11 23.09
N PRO A 330 15.12 -0.88 22.85
CA PRO A 330 14.68 0.17 21.95
C PRO A 330 15.02 1.56 22.47
N GLN A 331 15.40 2.45 21.54
CA GLN A 331 15.55 3.88 21.83
C GLN A 331 14.18 4.46 22.16
N MET A 332 14.03 5.08 23.32
CA MET A 332 12.75 5.65 23.76
C MET A 332 12.84 7.18 23.84
N PRO A 333 11.74 7.91 23.54
CA PRO A 333 11.69 9.34 23.83
C PRO A 333 11.70 9.58 25.35
N ASN A 334 12.21 10.75 25.76
CA ASN A 334 12.39 11.11 27.17
C ASN A 334 11.08 11.08 27.97
N SER A 335 9.98 11.51 27.35
CA SER A 335 8.66 11.53 27.96
C SER A 335 7.55 11.35 26.92
N ILE A 336 6.39 10.90 27.37
CA ILE A 336 5.18 10.85 26.53
C ILE A 336 4.73 12.26 26.13
N ASP A 337 4.93 13.25 27.01
CA ASP A 337 4.55 14.63 26.77
C ASP A 337 5.35 15.27 25.64
N ASP A 338 6.65 14.97 25.54
CA ASP A 338 7.50 15.40 24.43
C ASP A 338 7.09 14.71 23.13
N LEU A 339 6.78 13.42 23.18
CA LEU A 339 6.32 12.67 22.02
C LEU A 339 4.99 13.24 21.48
N ASP A 340 4.05 13.52 22.37
CA ASP A 340 2.76 14.12 22.02
C ASP A 340 2.93 15.52 21.43
N LEU A 341 3.83 16.32 22.00
CA LEU A 341 4.17 17.64 21.49
C LEU A 341 4.71 17.58 20.04
N LEU A 342 5.50 16.56 19.73
CA LEU A 342 6.17 16.41 18.44
C LEU A 342 5.28 15.79 17.35
N LEU A 343 4.44 14.80 17.70
CA LEU A 343 3.68 14.03 16.71
C LEU A 343 2.20 14.40 16.62
N VAL A 344 1.63 14.98 17.67
CA VAL A 344 0.19 15.15 17.79
C VAL A 344 -0.20 16.62 17.81
N MET A 345 0.57 17.44 18.52
CA MET A 345 0.14 18.80 18.80
C MET A 345 0.41 19.79 17.67
N VAL A 346 -0.66 20.41 17.16
CA VAL A 346 -0.57 21.40 16.07
C VAL A 346 -0.33 22.80 16.63
N ALA A 347 0.72 23.48 16.16
CA ALA A 347 1.03 24.84 16.56
C ALA A 347 0.16 25.89 15.81
N LYS A 348 -0.43 26.84 16.55
CA LYS A 348 -1.12 28.01 15.99
C LYS A 348 -0.84 29.27 16.82
N PRO A 349 -0.52 30.41 16.19
CA PRO A 349 -0.39 31.67 16.92
C PRO A 349 -1.78 32.18 17.34
N ARG A 350 -1.91 32.64 18.58
CA ARG A 350 -3.14 33.25 19.13
C ARG A 350 -2.80 34.43 20.03
N LEU A 351 -3.75 35.33 20.18
CA LEU A 351 -3.66 36.46 21.10
C LEU A 351 -4.27 36.04 22.45
N VAL A 352 -3.58 36.33 23.55
CA VAL A 352 -4.16 36.20 24.89
C VAL A 352 -5.09 37.39 25.13
N ARG A 353 -6.37 37.12 25.39
CA ARG A 353 -7.36 38.15 25.75
C ARG A 353 -7.55 38.19 27.26
N ARG A 354 -8.26 39.22 27.75
CA ARG A 354 -8.58 39.37 29.18
C ARG A 354 -9.33 38.18 29.77
N ASP A 355 -10.13 37.50 28.95
CA ASP A 355 -10.91 36.32 29.31
C ASP A 355 -10.27 35.00 28.82
N GLY A 356 -9.00 35.04 28.43
CA GLY A 356 -8.21 33.87 28.01
C GLY A 356 -7.98 33.78 26.50
N VAL A 357 -7.61 32.58 26.05
CA VAL A 357 -7.29 32.33 24.64
C VAL A 357 -8.49 31.73 23.92
N HIS A 358 -8.83 32.27 22.76
CA HIS A 358 -9.94 31.78 21.94
C HIS A 358 -9.44 30.93 20.78
N PHE A 359 -9.94 29.70 20.68
CA PHE A 359 -9.63 28.82 19.58
C PHE A 359 -10.79 27.88 19.27
N GLN A 360 -11.13 27.76 17.98
CA GLN A 360 -12.23 26.91 17.49
C GLN A 360 -13.57 27.13 18.22
N GLY A 361 -13.84 28.36 18.68
CA GLY A 361 -15.08 28.70 19.38
C GLY A 361 -15.10 28.30 20.85
N LEU A 362 -14.02 27.67 21.34
CA LEU A 362 -13.77 27.41 22.74
C LEU A 362 -12.91 28.53 23.34
N ARG A 363 -13.07 28.73 24.64
CA ARG A 363 -12.32 29.70 25.44
C ARG A 363 -11.49 28.93 26.45
N PHE A 364 -10.18 29.11 26.41
CA PHE A 364 -9.22 28.43 27.26
C PHE A 364 -8.66 29.40 28.29
N MET A 365 -8.62 28.98 29.55
CA MET A 365 -8.22 29.83 30.66
C MET A 365 -7.16 29.15 31.52
N SER A 366 -6.23 29.97 32.02
CA SER A 366 -5.26 29.61 33.05
C SER A 366 -4.82 30.91 33.74
N THR A 367 -4.63 30.86 35.06
CA THR A 367 -4.20 32.03 35.85
C THR A 367 -2.81 32.51 35.44
N ILE A 368 -1.95 31.61 34.93
CA ILE A 368 -0.60 31.89 34.44
C ILE A 368 -0.61 32.81 33.21
N LEU A 369 -1.74 32.92 32.50
CA LEU A 369 -1.87 33.78 31.31
C LEU A 369 -2.09 35.27 31.64
N ALA A 370 -2.39 35.62 32.89
CA ALA A 370 -2.70 37.00 33.27
C ALA A 370 -1.62 38.03 32.90
N PRO A 371 -0.30 37.76 33.07
CA PRO A 371 0.76 38.70 32.68
C PRO A 371 0.91 38.86 31.16
N TYR A 372 0.36 37.95 30.37
CA TYR A 372 0.55 37.90 28.91
C TYR A 372 -0.66 38.44 28.13
N VAL A 373 -1.63 39.06 28.82
CA VAL A 373 -2.82 39.63 28.17
C VAL A 373 -2.42 40.72 27.16
N GLY A 374 -2.87 40.58 25.92
CA GLY A 374 -2.50 41.45 24.80
C GLY A 374 -1.28 40.97 24.01
N GLU A 375 -0.59 39.92 24.46
CA GLU A 375 0.56 39.34 23.74
C GLU A 375 0.15 38.17 22.84
N SER A 376 0.97 37.94 21.81
CA SER A 376 0.82 36.78 20.94
C SER A 376 1.59 35.59 21.50
N VAL A 377 0.87 34.48 21.69
CA VAL A 377 1.40 33.20 22.16
C VAL A 377 1.18 32.13 21.09
N THR A 378 1.96 31.07 21.12
CA THR A 378 1.75 29.90 20.28
C THR A 378 1.01 28.85 21.10
N ILE A 379 -0.17 28.46 20.63
CA ILE A 379 -0.91 27.35 21.21
C ILE A 379 -0.56 26.06 20.47
N ARG A 380 -0.52 24.97 21.20
CA ARG A 380 -0.37 23.61 20.70
C ARG A 380 -1.54 22.79 21.23
N TYR A 381 -2.23 22.05 20.37
CA TYR A 381 -3.45 21.32 20.73
C TYR A 381 -3.47 19.95 20.03
N ASP A 382 -4.05 18.93 20.70
CA ASP A 382 -4.35 17.65 20.07
C ASP A 382 -5.65 17.79 19.25
N PRO A 383 -5.67 17.53 17.94
CA PRO A 383 -6.90 17.57 17.15
C PRO A 383 -8.00 16.61 17.64
N ARG A 384 -7.64 15.58 18.41
CA ARG A 384 -8.55 14.61 19.04
C ARG A 384 -9.08 15.09 20.39
N ASP A 385 -8.42 16.07 21.02
CA ASP A 385 -8.85 16.63 22.29
C ASP A 385 -8.57 18.13 22.37
N LEU A 386 -9.61 18.93 22.11
CA LEU A 386 -9.63 20.38 22.33
C LEU A 386 -10.19 20.77 23.70
N GLY A 387 -10.30 19.85 24.66
CA GLY A 387 -10.58 20.20 26.06
C GLY A 387 -9.47 21.05 26.67
N GLU A 388 -8.24 20.84 26.19
CA GLU A 388 -7.03 21.51 26.65
C GLU A 388 -6.15 22.02 25.49
N ILE A 389 -5.46 23.13 25.73
CA ILE A 389 -4.33 23.58 24.91
C ILE A 389 -3.07 23.78 25.76
N ARG A 390 -1.90 23.51 25.17
CA ARG A 390 -0.60 23.91 25.73
C ARG A 390 -0.19 25.25 25.14
N VAL A 391 0.14 26.21 26.00
CA VAL A 391 0.51 27.58 25.59
C VAL A 391 2.01 27.78 25.70
N PHE A 392 2.60 28.35 24.67
CA PHE A 392 4.02 28.68 24.56
C PHE A 392 4.22 30.16 24.27
N HIS A 393 5.21 30.77 24.90
CA HIS A 393 5.67 32.12 24.58
C HIS A 393 7.16 32.09 24.29
N LYS A 394 7.57 32.66 23.14
CA LYS A 394 8.97 32.63 22.66
C LYS A 394 9.58 31.21 22.71
N ASN A 395 8.83 30.21 22.22
CA ASN A 395 9.16 28.78 22.26
C ASN A 395 9.32 28.14 23.64
N ARG A 396 9.05 28.85 24.74
CA ARG A 396 9.04 28.27 26.10
C ARG A 396 7.62 27.91 26.50
N PHE A 397 7.46 26.71 27.06
CA PHE A 397 6.17 26.28 27.61
C PHE A 397 5.79 27.18 28.79
N LEU A 398 4.56 27.71 28.77
CA LEU A 398 4.02 28.54 29.84
C LEU A 398 3.10 27.72 30.74
N CYS A 399 2.02 27.16 30.18
CA CYS A 399 1.01 26.46 30.95
C CYS A 399 0.09 25.60 30.07
N ARG A 400 -0.63 24.68 30.73
CA ARG A 400 -1.84 24.04 30.21
C ARG A 400 -3.02 24.98 30.47
N ALA A 401 -3.83 25.27 29.45
CA ALA A 401 -5.04 26.07 29.57
C ALA A 401 -6.25 25.21 29.17
N ILE A 402 -7.27 25.20 30.03
CA ILE A 402 -8.42 24.29 29.92
C ILE A 402 -9.64 25.11 29.50
N SER A 403 -10.52 24.50 28.71
CA SER A 403 -11.82 25.07 28.38
C SER A 403 -12.80 24.91 29.55
N PRO A 404 -13.20 25.97 30.28
CA PRO A 404 -13.97 25.83 31.53
C PRO A 404 -15.34 25.17 31.32
N LYS A 405 -15.92 25.29 30.13
CA LYS A 405 -17.23 24.70 29.80
C LYS A 405 -17.17 23.21 29.48
N HIS A 406 -15.98 22.66 29.24
CA HIS A 406 -15.79 21.29 28.77
C HIS A 406 -14.61 20.61 29.48
N ALA A 407 -14.34 21.00 30.73
CA ALA A 407 -13.22 20.48 31.50
C ALA A 407 -13.34 18.96 31.80
N HIS A 408 -14.52 18.38 31.58
CA HIS A 408 -14.85 16.97 31.83
C HIS A 408 -15.26 16.20 30.56
N GLU A 409 -15.15 16.81 29.37
CA GLU A 409 -15.55 16.20 28.09
C GLU A 409 -14.43 16.33 27.06
N THR A 410 -14.10 15.23 26.37
CA THR A 410 -13.18 15.24 25.23
C THR A 410 -13.91 15.72 23.98
N ILE A 411 -13.52 16.88 23.45
CA ILE A 411 -14.12 17.45 22.24
C ILE A 411 -13.12 17.40 21.10
N THR A 412 -13.44 16.66 20.04
CA THR A 412 -12.55 16.60 18.88
C THR A 412 -12.75 17.80 17.95
N LEU A 413 -11.73 18.11 17.13
CA LEU A 413 -11.84 19.16 16.11
C LEU A 413 -12.96 18.86 15.11
N LYS A 414 -13.16 17.58 14.82
CA LYS A 414 -14.15 17.08 13.87
C LYS A 414 -15.56 17.29 14.39
N ASP A 415 -15.80 17.11 15.68
CA ASP A 415 -17.11 17.36 16.30
C ASP A 415 -17.49 18.83 16.19
N ILE A 416 -16.56 19.73 16.51
CA ILE A 416 -16.76 21.19 16.37
C ILE A 416 -17.06 21.56 14.91
N GLN A 417 -16.29 21.02 13.96
CA GLN A 417 -16.52 21.28 12.54
C GLN A 417 -17.88 20.75 12.06
N THR A 418 -18.27 19.57 12.52
CA THR A 418 -19.54 18.91 12.18
C THR A 418 -20.72 19.70 12.74
N ALA A 419 -20.67 20.08 14.02
CA ALA A 419 -21.69 20.90 14.67
C ALA A 419 -21.86 22.26 13.95
N ARG A 420 -20.75 22.93 13.61
CA ARG A 420 -20.79 24.18 12.83
C ARG A 420 -21.38 23.98 11.43
N ALA A 421 -21.03 22.89 10.75
CA ALA A 421 -21.57 22.58 9.44
C ALA A 421 -23.07 22.27 9.49
N ALA A 422 -23.54 21.59 10.54
CA ALA A 422 -24.96 21.36 10.80
C ALA A 422 -25.70 22.68 11.05
N GLN A 423 -25.18 23.54 11.93
CA GLN A 423 -25.77 24.86 12.20
C GLN A 423 -25.81 25.75 10.96
N ARG A 424 -24.74 25.79 10.16
CA ARG A 424 -24.73 26.54 8.88
C ARG A 424 -25.78 26.01 7.90
N ARG A 425 -26.00 24.69 7.86
CA ARG A 425 -27.04 24.08 7.02
C ARG A 425 -28.44 24.49 7.50
N ALA A 426 -28.71 24.40 8.80
CA ALA A 426 -29.98 24.82 9.38
C ALA A 426 -30.28 26.31 9.14
N LEU A 427 -29.30 27.19 9.35
CA LEU A 427 -29.44 28.61 9.06
C LEU A 427 -29.67 28.89 7.57
N ARG A 428 -28.97 28.19 6.67
CA ARG A 428 -29.23 28.32 5.23
C ARG A 428 -30.63 27.89 4.85
N GLN A 429 -31.14 26.82 5.46
CA GLN A 429 -32.51 26.38 5.25
C GLN A 429 -33.51 27.43 5.72
N GLN A 430 -33.35 27.98 6.94
CA GLN A 430 -34.19 29.07 7.44
C GLN A 430 -34.13 30.33 6.57
N VAL A 431 -32.94 30.67 6.06
CA VAL A 431 -32.78 31.79 5.12
C VAL A 431 -33.54 31.50 3.82
N ASN A 432 -33.38 30.30 3.24
CA ASN A 432 -34.08 29.93 2.02
C ASN A 432 -35.61 29.88 2.21
N GLU A 433 -36.10 29.39 3.35
CA GLU A 433 -37.53 29.40 3.70
C GLU A 433 -38.06 30.83 3.78
N ARG A 434 -37.38 31.71 4.51
CA ARG A 434 -37.78 33.13 4.63
C ARG A 434 -37.68 33.89 3.32
N VAL A 435 -36.66 33.63 2.50
CA VAL A 435 -36.52 34.20 1.16
C VAL A 435 -37.59 33.66 0.22
N GLY A 436 -37.99 32.39 0.36
CA GLY A 436 -39.10 31.78 -0.37
C GLY A 436 -40.43 32.47 -0.09
N VAL A 437 -40.72 32.78 1.19
CA VAL A 437 -41.93 33.55 1.57
C VAL A 437 -41.94 34.93 0.92
N VAL A 438 -40.80 35.63 0.85
CA VAL A 438 -40.72 36.93 0.17
C VAL A 438 -41.03 36.82 -1.33
N ALA A 439 -40.66 35.71 -1.97
CA ALA A 439 -40.95 35.46 -3.38
C ALA A 439 -42.45 35.22 -3.67
N GLU A 440 -43.25 34.82 -2.68
CA GLU A 440 -44.71 34.66 -2.81
C GLU A 440 -45.45 36.01 -2.84
N TYR A 441 -44.95 37.02 -2.12
CA TYR A 441 -45.62 38.33 -2.02
C TYR A 441 -45.10 39.37 -3.02
N PHE A 442 -43.93 39.16 -3.61
CA PHE A 442 -43.34 40.04 -4.63
C PHE A 442 -42.87 39.23 -5.85
N PRO A 443 -43.78 38.83 -6.75
CA PRO A 443 -43.41 38.07 -7.96
C PRO A 443 -42.53 38.89 -8.93
N GLU A 444 -42.62 40.22 -8.90
CA GLU A 444 -41.78 41.14 -9.68
C GLU A 444 -40.61 41.67 -8.85
N GLY A 445 -39.60 40.83 -8.66
CA GLY A 445 -38.38 41.23 -7.93
C GLY A 445 -37.24 40.22 -7.97
N THR A 446 -37.49 39.00 -8.41
CA THR A 446 -36.44 38.00 -8.68
C THR A 446 -36.09 37.96 -10.16
N ALA A 447 -35.84 39.15 -10.74
CA ALA A 447 -34.91 39.21 -11.85
C ALA A 447 -33.61 38.58 -11.34
N ARG A 448 -33.23 37.47 -11.97
CA ARG A 448 -31.95 36.78 -11.80
C ARG A 448 -30.85 37.82 -11.56
N ARG A 449 -30.35 37.90 -10.33
CA ARG A 449 -28.90 38.02 -10.19
C ARG A 449 -28.35 36.68 -10.64
N THR A 450 -28.23 36.52 -11.95
CA THR A 450 -27.09 35.80 -12.50
C THR A 450 -25.90 36.23 -11.67
N THR A 451 -25.23 35.25 -11.09
CA THR A 451 -23.88 35.39 -10.58
C THR A 451 -23.06 36.18 -11.61
N GLU A 452 -23.00 37.51 -11.46
CA GLU A 452 -21.80 38.23 -11.81
C GLU A 452 -20.73 37.51 -11.01
N THR A 453 -19.93 36.76 -11.75
CA THR A 453 -18.71 36.19 -11.25
C THR A 453 -17.95 37.38 -10.68
N ALA A 454 -17.93 37.51 -9.35
CA ALA A 454 -17.02 38.42 -8.68
C ALA A 454 -15.65 38.18 -9.33
N PRO A 455 -14.96 39.23 -9.81
CA PRO A 455 -13.67 39.05 -10.46
C PRO A 455 -12.81 38.25 -9.49
N ARG A 456 -12.30 37.10 -9.96
CA ARG A 456 -11.38 36.26 -9.19
C ARG A 456 -10.37 37.19 -8.54
N PRO A 457 -10.15 37.13 -7.21
CA PRO A 457 -9.10 37.93 -6.61
C PRO A 457 -7.82 37.61 -7.36
N GLN A 458 -7.24 38.61 -8.03
CA GLN A 458 -5.99 38.46 -8.75
C GLN A 458 -5.01 37.83 -7.77
N ARG A 459 -4.43 36.69 -8.16
CA ARG A 459 -3.32 36.08 -7.43
C ARG A 459 -2.26 37.17 -7.25
N LYS A 460 -2.07 37.66 -6.03
CA LYS A 460 -0.92 38.50 -5.70
C LYS A 460 0.32 37.72 -6.11
N SER A 461 1.01 38.18 -7.14
CA SER A 461 2.25 37.57 -7.58
C SER A 461 3.23 37.60 -6.40
N LYS A 462 3.88 36.48 -6.11
CA LYS A 462 5.00 36.40 -5.15
C LYS A 462 6.29 36.85 -5.84
N LEU A 463 6.29 38.00 -6.50
CA LEU A 463 7.54 38.65 -6.90
C LEU A 463 7.82 39.74 -5.87
N ARG A 464 8.79 39.47 -5.00
CA ARG A 464 9.47 40.50 -4.21
C ARG A 464 10.48 41.16 -5.14
N THR A 465 10.15 42.34 -5.64
CA THR A 465 11.16 43.25 -6.20
C THR A 465 11.86 43.92 -5.03
N TYR A 466 13.17 43.70 -4.93
CA TYR A 466 14.04 44.52 -4.08
C TYR A 466 14.15 45.90 -4.72
N GLN A 467 13.79 46.94 -3.98
CA GLN A 467 14.19 48.29 -4.31
C GLN A 467 15.52 48.52 -3.61
N SER A 468 16.58 48.62 -4.40
CA SER A 468 17.86 49.20 -4.01
C SER A 468 17.68 50.71 -3.98
N ASP A 469 17.70 51.29 -2.79
CA ASP A 469 17.90 52.72 -2.63
C ASP A 469 19.42 52.97 -2.61
N ASP A 470 19.86 53.86 -3.50
CA ASP A 470 21.15 54.56 -3.46
C ASP A 470 21.29 55.42 -2.19
#